data_AF-A0A8I0JSS5-F1
#
_entry.id   AF-A0A8I0JSS5-F1
#
_cell.length_a   1.000
_cell.length_b   1.000
_cell.length_c   1.000
_cell.angle_alpha   90.00
_cell.angle_beta   90.00
_cell.angle_gamma   90.00
#
_symmetry.space_group_name_H-M   'P 1'
#
loop_
_entity.id
_entity.type
_entity.pdbx_description
1 polymer ?
#
loop_
_entity_poly.entity_id
_entity_poly.type
_entity_poly.pdbx_seq_one_letter_code
_entity_poly.pdbx_strand_id
1 'polypeptide(L)'
;MMKFTKEQLIEWARERKSQAEDFPGVENAEKDLVLAEIALASLTADPVAWTDADELRDAKNSSSGYLFAIGGDANKFADPRRQIILFTAPPAPVVPTFEEWLEIRGNKPLGWVKDAMRESYDACRAAMLQGSQPVSNRDELPVSEIECDICGFKSTDPDGAHYCCEDNSND
;
A
#
# COMPACT_ATOMS: atom_id res chain seq x y z
N MET A 1 -0.42 -15.68 -26.03
CA MET A 1 -0.01 -14.74 -24.97
C MET A 1 1.50 -14.90 -24.80
N MET A 2 2.30 -13.88 -25.11
CA MET A 2 3.74 -13.93 -24.83
C MET A 2 3.91 -14.02 -23.31
N LYS A 3 4.66 -15.01 -22.83
CA LYS A 3 4.99 -15.18 -21.42
C LYS A 3 6.43 -14.71 -21.23
N PHE A 4 6.62 -13.61 -20.52
CA PHE A 4 7.93 -13.11 -20.13
C PHE A 4 8.30 -13.68 -18.76
N THR A 5 9.58 -13.97 -18.54
CA THR A 5 10.09 -14.35 -17.21
C THR A 5 10.28 -13.11 -16.34
N LYS A 6 10.39 -13.32 -15.03
CA LYS A 6 10.68 -12.26 -14.06
C LYS A 6 11.99 -11.53 -14.40
N GLU A 7 13.01 -12.29 -14.80
CA GLU A 7 14.34 -11.79 -15.16
C GLU A 7 14.28 -10.93 -16.42
N GLN A 8 13.48 -11.33 -17.41
CA GLN A 8 13.25 -10.54 -18.62
C GLN A 8 12.57 -9.19 -18.30
N LEU A 9 11.61 -9.19 -17.36
CA LEU A 9 10.94 -7.97 -16.93
C LEU A 9 11.85 -7.05 -16.09
N ILE A 10 12.71 -7.62 -15.25
CA ILE A 10 13.73 -6.86 -14.51
C ILE A 10 14.67 -6.17 -15.49
N GLU A 11 15.18 -6.91 -16.48
CA GLU A 11 16.12 -6.33 -17.45
C GLU A 11 15.46 -5.22 -18.27
N TRP A 12 14.23 -5.46 -18.75
CA TRP A 12 13.45 -4.45 -19.43
C TRP A 12 13.22 -3.19 -18.58
N ALA A 13 12.94 -3.34 -17.29
CA ALA A 13 12.75 -2.20 -16.40
C ALA A 13 14.06 -1.40 -16.19
N ARG A 14 15.23 -2.07 -16.15
CA ARG A 14 16.53 -1.37 -16.12
C ARG A 14 16.79 -0.58 -17.40
N GLU A 15 16.51 -1.17 -18.56
CA GLU A 15 16.65 -0.48 -19.84
C GLU A 15 15.72 0.73 -19.94
N ARG A 16 14.45 0.58 -19.52
CA ARG A 16 13.47 1.68 -19.46
C ARG A 16 13.93 2.81 -18.53
N LYS A 17 14.48 2.46 -17.37
CA LYS A 17 15.06 3.41 -16.42
C LYS A 17 16.16 4.23 -17.09
N SER A 18 17.17 3.55 -17.65
CA SER A 18 18.32 4.18 -18.32
C SER A 18 17.87 5.13 -19.45
N GLN A 19 16.96 4.67 -20.32
CA GLN A 19 16.44 5.51 -21.40
C GLN A 19 15.66 6.73 -20.90
N ALA A 20 14.98 6.64 -19.75
CA ALA A 20 14.23 7.76 -19.20
C ALA A 20 15.14 8.84 -18.59
N GLU A 21 16.27 8.42 -17.99
CA GLU A 21 17.27 9.31 -17.40
C GLU A 21 17.92 10.25 -18.44
N ASP A 22 17.99 9.83 -19.70
CA ASP A 22 18.54 10.62 -20.81
C ASP A 22 17.69 11.85 -21.19
N PHE A 23 16.43 11.94 -20.73
CA PHE A 23 15.49 13.01 -21.10
C PHE A 23 14.91 13.75 -19.88
N PRO A 24 15.74 14.46 -19.08
CA PRO A 24 15.26 15.19 -17.91
C PRO A 24 14.32 16.35 -18.31
N GLY A 25 13.25 16.56 -17.54
CA GLY A 25 12.25 17.61 -17.78
C GLY A 25 11.18 17.27 -18.82
N VAL A 26 11.20 16.05 -19.38
CA VAL A 26 10.11 15.53 -20.22
C VAL A 26 9.17 14.72 -19.32
N GLU A 27 7.94 15.21 -19.14
CA GLU A 27 6.95 14.63 -18.20
C GLU A 27 6.77 13.11 -18.35
N ASN A 28 6.67 12.60 -19.58
CA ASN A 28 6.51 11.17 -19.82
C ASN A 28 7.77 10.37 -19.47
N ALA A 29 8.96 10.92 -19.71
CA ALA A 29 10.21 10.27 -19.32
C ALA A 29 10.32 10.22 -17.79
N GLU A 30 9.96 11.29 -17.09
CA GLU A 30 9.95 11.32 -15.62
C GLU A 30 8.96 10.32 -15.01
N LYS A 31 7.75 10.20 -15.60
CA LYS A 31 6.78 9.16 -15.20
C LYS A 31 7.32 7.75 -15.44
N ASP A 32 7.95 7.52 -16.58
CA ASP A 32 8.52 6.23 -16.92
C ASP A 32 9.70 5.86 -16.02
N LEU A 33 10.51 6.85 -15.61
CA LEU A 33 11.59 6.67 -14.65
C LEU A 33 11.03 6.15 -13.31
N VAL A 34 10.04 6.84 -12.75
CA VAL A 34 9.39 6.44 -11.48
C VAL A 34 8.74 5.07 -11.61
N LEU A 35 8.06 4.78 -12.73
CA LEU A 35 7.45 3.48 -12.98
C LEU A 35 8.50 2.37 -13.01
N ALA A 36 9.61 2.59 -13.71
CA ALA A 36 10.70 1.63 -13.80
C ALA A 36 11.35 1.37 -12.43
N GLU A 37 11.53 2.40 -11.61
CA GLU A 37 12.06 2.27 -10.25
C GLU A 37 11.15 1.46 -9.33
N ILE A 38 9.84 1.73 -9.33
CA ILE A 38 8.85 0.96 -8.54
C ILE A 38 8.80 -0.50 -9.02
N ALA A 39 8.79 -0.71 -10.33
CA ALA A 39 8.79 -2.05 -10.92
C ALA A 39 10.05 -2.82 -10.52
N LEU A 40 11.23 -2.21 -10.59
CA LEU A 40 12.48 -2.83 -10.17
C LEU A 40 12.46 -3.17 -8.68
N ALA A 41 12.12 -2.21 -7.81
CA ALA A 41 12.04 -2.44 -6.37
C ALA A 41 11.09 -3.59 -6.02
N SER A 42 9.93 -3.66 -6.69
CA SER A 42 8.94 -4.72 -6.46
C SER A 42 9.39 -6.07 -6.99
N LEU A 43 10.00 -6.11 -8.18
CA LEU A 43 10.45 -7.35 -8.80
C LEU A 43 11.69 -7.91 -8.09
N THR A 44 12.58 -7.07 -7.56
CA THR A 44 13.80 -7.53 -6.89
C THR A 44 13.67 -7.62 -5.37
N ALA A 45 12.47 -7.38 -4.81
CA ALA A 45 12.26 -7.47 -3.37
C ALA A 45 12.50 -8.90 -2.87
N ASP A 46 13.23 -9.00 -1.75
CA ASP A 46 13.38 -10.23 -1.01
C ASP A 46 12.16 -10.44 -0.10
N PRO A 47 11.65 -11.68 0.01
CA PRO A 47 10.56 -11.96 0.92
C PRO A 47 11.03 -11.86 2.38
N VAL A 48 10.15 -11.40 3.26
CA VAL A 48 10.48 -11.22 4.68
C VAL A 48 9.88 -12.29 5.59
N ALA A 49 8.74 -12.84 5.18
CA ALA A 49 8.03 -13.87 5.90
C ALA A 49 7.09 -14.60 4.94
N TRP A 50 6.45 -15.64 5.43
CA TRP A 50 5.31 -16.25 4.77
C TRP A 50 4.21 -16.52 5.80
N THR A 51 3.00 -16.68 5.31
CA THR A 51 1.81 -17.06 6.08
C THR A 51 0.95 -17.99 5.22
N ASP A 52 -0.25 -18.34 5.67
CA ASP A 52 -1.20 -19.14 4.89
C ASP A 52 -2.61 -18.53 4.88
N ALA A 53 -3.50 -19.15 4.10
CA ALA A 53 -4.87 -18.64 3.94
C ALA A 53 -5.72 -18.74 5.21
N ASP A 54 -5.41 -19.68 6.10
CA ASP A 54 -6.11 -19.86 7.36
C ASP A 54 -5.72 -18.75 8.34
N GLU A 55 -4.42 -18.47 8.45
CA GLU A 55 -3.88 -17.37 9.27
C GLU A 55 -4.33 -16.00 8.78
N LEU A 56 -4.43 -15.77 7.47
CA LEU A 56 -4.97 -14.51 6.93
C LEU A 56 -6.47 -14.32 7.22
N ARG A 57 -7.24 -15.41 7.19
CA ARG A 57 -8.66 -15.38 7.57
C ARG A 57 -8.81 -15.07 9.05
N ASP A 58 -8.00 -15.70 9.89
CA ASP A 58 -8.03 -15.47 11.34
C ASP A 58 -7.54 -14.06 11.66
N ALA A 59 -6.52 -13.54 10.96
CA ALA A 59 -6.10 -12.15 11.09
C ALA A 59 -7.24 -11.18 10.79
N LYS A 60 -8.09 -11.48 9.81
CA LYS A 60 -9.28 -10.68 9.50
C LYS A 60 -10.39 -10.80 10.55
N ASN A 61 -10.64 -12.00 11.07
CA ASN A 61 -11.80 -12.28 11.92
C ASN A 61 -11.54 -12.06 13.41
N SER A 62 -10.31 -12.32 13.89
CA SER A 62 -9.91 -12.24 15.29
C SER A 62 -8.71 -11.33 15.54
N SER A 63 -8.25 -10.58 14.53
CA SER A 63 -7.07 -9.70 14.63
C SER A 63 -5.78 -10.44 15.04
N SER A 64 -5.70 -11.74 14.75
CA SER A 64 -4.56 -12.61 15.10
C SER A 64 -4.23 -13.54 13.94
N GLY A 65 -2.96 -13.61 13.54
CA GLY A 65 -2.48 -14.60 12.57
C GLY A 65 -0.97 -14.79 12.70
N TYR A 66 -0.50 -16.00 12.40
CA TYR A 66 0.91 -16.35 12.48
C TYR A 66 1.70 -15.91 11.23
N LEU A 67 2.93 -15.46 11.49
CA LEU A 67 3.95 -15.17 10.49
C LEU A 67 5.10 -16.15 10.69
N PHE A 68 5.58 -16.72 9.60
CA PHE A 68 6.67 -17.70 9.60
C PHE A 68 7.90 -17.15 8.87
N ALA A 69 9.08 -17.47 9.41
CA ALA A 69 10.34 -17.03 8.82
C ALA A 69 10.60 -17.73 7.48
N ILE A 70 11.22 -17.02 6.54
CA ILE A 70 11.73 -17.60 5.29
C ILE A 70 12.85 -18.58 5.62
N GLY A 71 12.70 -19.84 5.21
CA GLY A 71 13.69 -20.90 5.44
C GLY A 71 13.79 -21.39 6.89
N GLY A 72 12.92 -20.92 7.80
CA GLY A 72 12.82 -21.43 9.16
C GLY A 72 11.88 -22.62 9.27
N ASP A 73 12.03 -23.41 10.34
CA ASP A 73 11.11 -24.49 10.65
C ASP A 73 9.72 -23.93 10.96
N ALA A 74 8.73 -24.33 10.16
CA ALA A 74 7.34 -24.01 10.41
C ALA A 74 6.85 -24.78 11.65
N ASN A 75 5.84 -24.26 12.36
CA ASN A 75 5.23 -25.04 13.42
C ASN A 75 4.59 -26.33 12.85
N LYS A 76 4.34 -27.35 13.68
CA LYS A 76 3.81 -28.65 13.23
C LYS A 76 2.43 -28.60 12.54
N PHE A 77 1.74 -27.47 12.60
CA PHE A 77 0.42 -27.26 12.01
C PHE A 77 0.48 -26.51 10.68
N ALA A 78 1.61 -25.87 10.40
CA ALA A 78 1.80 -25.13 9.17
C ALA A 78 2.02 -26.11 8.01
N ASP A 79 1.23 -25.97 6.95
CA ASP A 79 1.39 -26.75 5.72
C ASP A 79 2.37 -26.03 4.79
N PRO A 80 3.59 -26.57 4.56
CA PRO A 80 4.57 -25.95 3.67
C PRO A 80 4.10 -25.83 2.22
N ARG A 81 2.98 -26.49 1.84
CA ARG A 81 2.38 -26.38 0.51
C ARG A 81 1.44 -25.17 0.35
N ARG A 82 1.11 -24.47 1.43
CA ARG A 82 0.14 -23.36 1.43
C ARG A 82 0.80 -22.02 1.77
N GLN A 83 1.97 -21.76 1.22
CA GLN A 83 2.72 -20.55 1.51
C GLN A 83 2.21 -19.35 0.69
N ILE A 84 1.79 -18.31 1.40
CA ILE A 84 1.61 -16.96 0.88
C ILE A 84 2.83 -16.16 1.31
N ILE A 85 3.68 -15.82 0.34
CA ILE A 85 4.91 -15.07 0.58
C ILE A 85 4.58 -13.61 0.84
N LEU A 86 5.16 -13.06 1.89
CA LEU A 86 5.00 -11.68 2.31
C LEU A 86 6.27 -10.91 1.98
N PHE A 87 6.07 -9.74 1.36
CA PHE A 87 7.10 -8.77 1.08
C PHE A 87 6.82 -7.54 1.93
N THR A 88 7.88 -6.82 2.31
CA THR A 88 7.69 -5.44 2.75
C THR A 88 7.05 -4.68 1.60
N ALA A 89 6.12 -3.77 1.93
CA ALA A 89 5.70 -2.80 0.93
C ALA A 89 6.96 -2.14 0.34
N PRO A 90 7.06 -1.99 -1.00
CA PRO A 90 8.13 -1.21 -1.59
C PRO A 90 8.19 0.13 -0.87
N PRO A 91 9.38 0.63 -0.49
CA PRO A 91 9.48 1.93 0.13
C PRO A 91 8.74 2.93 -0.77
N ALA A 92 7.80 3.67 -0.19
CA ALA A 92 7.07 4.70 -0.92
C ALA A 92 8.08 5.59 -1.65
N PRO A 93 7.77 6.10 -2.87
CA PRO A 93 8.68 6.93 -3.62
C PRO A 93 9.29 7.99 -2.71
N VAL A 94 10.59 7.85 -2.42
CA VAL A 94 11.29 8.78 -1.55
C VAL A 94 11.55 10.00 -2.40
N VAL A 95 10.68 10.99 -2.30
CA VAL A 95 10.95 12.30 -2.88
C VAL A 95 12.21 12.83 -2.15
N PRO A 96 13.32 13.06 -2.87
CA PRO A 96 14.55 13.51 -2.26
C PRO A 96 14.32 14.81 -1.50
N THR A 97 15.13 15.08 -0.49
CA THR A 97 15.17 16.40 0.13
C THR A 97 15.67 17.44 -0.87
N PHE A 98 15.38 18.72 -0.61
CA PHE A 98 15.86 19.80 -1.47
C PHE A 98 17.39 19.76 -1.63
N GLU A 99 18.13 19.46 -0.57
CA GLU A 99 19.58 19.24 -0.57
C GLU A 99 20.02 18.12 -1.53
N GLU A 100 19.44 16.92 -1.39
CA GLU A 100 19.76 15.76 -2.23
C GLU A 100 19.40 16.05 -3.69
N TRP A 101 18.28 16.73 -3.93
CA TRP A 101 17.89 17.15 -5.27
C TRP A 101 18.91 18.11 -5.91
N LEU A 102 19.45 19.06 -5.14
CA LEU A 102 20.51 19.95 -5.62
C LEU A 102 21.81 19.19 -5.94
N GLU A 103 22.17 18.20 -5.12
CA GLU A 103 23.35 17.34 -5.34
C GLU A 103 23.19 16.48 -6.60
N ILE A 104 22.03 15.83 -6.77
CA ILE A 104 21.69 15.02 -7.95
C ILE A 104 21.75 15.85 -9.24
N ARG A 105 21.22 17.08 -9.19
CA ARG A 105 21.14 17.96 -10.38
C ARG A 105 22.43 18.72 -10.65
N GLY A 106 23.41 18.66 -9.75
CA GLY A 106 24.68 19.40 -9.85
C GLY A 106 24.49 20.93 -9.90
N ASN A 107 23.33 21.44 -9.50
CA ASN A 107 22.97 22.85 -9.65
C ASN A 107 22.99 23.54 -8.29
N LYS A 108 23.69 24.67 -8.18
CA LYS A 108 23.81 25.46 -6.95
C LYS A 108 23.23 26.86 -7.18
N PRO A 109 21.92 27.05 -6.98
CA PRO A 109 21.31 28.38 -7.07
C PRO A 109 21.94 29.32 -6.04
N LEU A 110 22.11 30.59 -6.41
CA LEU A 110 22.77 31.61 -5.58
C LEU A 110 21.79 32.20 -4.56
N GLY A 111 22.21 32.21 -3.29
CA GLY A 111 21.59 33.01 -2.21
C GLY A 111 20.06 32.89 -2.12
N TRP A 112 19.36 34.02 -2.22
CA TRP A 112 17.91 34.14 -2.05
C TRP A 112 17.09 33.24 -3.00
N VAL A 113 17.62 32.89 -4.18
CA VAL A 113 16.94 31.98 -5.13
C VAL A 113 16.85 30.58 -4.56
N LYS A 114 17.87 30.14 -3.81
CA LYS A 114 17.88 28.84 -3.15
C LYS A 114 16.76 28.73 -2.12
N ASP A 115 16.58 29.77 -1.32
CA ASP A 115 15.59 29.78 -0.24
C ASP A 115 14.16 29.83 -0.79
N ALA A 116 13.90 30.65 -1.81
CA ALA A 116 12.59 30.70 -2.48
C ALA A 116 12.22 29.37 -3.17
N MET A 117 13.20 28.68 -3.78
CA MET A 117 12.98 27.37 -4.40
C MET A 117 12.75 26.26 -3.36
N ARG A 118 13.43 26.32 -2.22
CA ARG A 118 13.28 25.35 -1.13
C ARG A 118 11.84 25.26 -0.65
N GLU A 119 11.22 26.40 -0.35
CA GLU A 119 9.84 26.43 0.17
C GLU A 119 8.85 25.78 -0.80
N SER A 120 8.95 26.10 -2.09
CA SER A 120 8.09 25.50 -3.12
C SER A 120 8.34 24.00 -3.29
N TYR A 121 9.61 23.59 -3.25
CA TYR A 121 9.99 22.19 -3.37
C TYR A 121 9.48 21.37 -2.18
N ASP A 122 9.68 21.86 -0.96
CA ASP A 122 9.25 21.18 0.27
C ASP A 122 7.72 21.07 0.35
N ALA A 123 6.98 22.07 -0.13
CA ALA A 123 5.52 22.01 -0.24
C ALA A 123 5.06 20.92 -1.21
N CYS A 124 5.64 20.84 -2.41
CA CYS A 124 5.34 19.78 -3.38
C CYS A 124 5.72 18.40 -2.85
N ARG A 125 6.89 18.29 -2.21
CA ARG A 125 7.35 17.06 -1.56
C ARG A 125 6.39 16.59 -0.47
N ALA A 126 5.92 17.49 0.38
CA ALA A 126 4.95 17.17 1.42
C ALA A 126 3.63 16.64 0.81
N ALA A 127 3.12 17.26 -0.25
CA ALA A 127 1.91 16.80 -0.93
C ALA A 127 2.08 15.39 -1.55
N MET A 128 3.22 15.13 -2.20
CA MET A 128 3.54 13.81 -2.77
C MET A 128 3.63 12.73 -1.67
N LEU A 129 4.25 13.06 -0.53
CA LEU A 129 4.35 12.15 0.61
C LEU A 129 3.00 11.93 1.32
N GLN A 130 2.13 12.94 1.39
CA GLN A 130 0.78 12.80 1.93
C GLN A 130 -0.10 11.87 1.09
N GLY A 131 -0.02 11.96 -0.24
CA GLY A 131 -0.72 11.04 -1.15
C GLY A 131 -0.25 9.58 -1.08
N SER A 132 0.87 9.32 -0.41
CA SER A 132 1.46 8.00 -0.23
C SER A 132 0.96 7.26 1.02
N GLN A 133 0.20 7.92 1.89
CA GLN A 133 -0.43 7.26 3.04
C GLN A 133 -1.64 6.43 2.56
N PRO A 134 -1.83 5.19 3.03
CA PRO A 134 -3.08 4.49 2.81
C PRO A 134 -4.18 5.35 3.43
N VAL A 135 -5.11 5.82 2.59
CA VAL A 135 -6.32 6.49 3.07
C VAL A 135 -6.98 5.49 4.01
N SER A 136 -6.95 5.78 5.31
CA SER A 136 -7.78 5.04 6.24
C SER A 136 -9.20 5.37 5.83
N ASN A 137 -9.88 4.45 5.17
CA ASN A 137 -11.33 4.50 4.95
C ASN A 137 -12.08 4.34 6.30
N ARG A 138 -11.59 4.97 7.37
CA ARG A 138 -12.27 5.16 8.65
C ARG A 138 -13.14 6.41 8.63
N ASP A 139 -13.60 6.82 7.46
CA ASP A 139 -14.92 7.43 7.39
C ASP A 139 -15.91 6.28 7.63
N GLU A 140 -16.06 5.90 8.90
CA GLU A 140 -17.21 5.13 9.35
C GLU A 140 -18.43 6.00 9.01
N LEU A 141 -19.03 5.73 7.84
CA LEU A 141 -20.34 6.26 7.50
C LEU A 141 -21.22 5.97 8.72
N PRO A 142 -21.86 6.99 9.34
CA PRO A 142 -22.73 6.75 10.47
C PRO A 142 -23.82 5.80 9.98
N VAL A 143 -23.73 4.54 10.42
CA VAL A 143 -24.74 3.54 10.13
C VAL A 143 -25.99 4.07 10.82
N SER A 144 -27.02 4.38 10.06
CA SER A 144 -28.31 4.80 10.60
C SER A 144 -28.86 3.63 11.41
N GLU A 145 -28.71 3.69 12.73
CA GLU A 145 -29.32 2.72 13.64
C GLU A 145 -30.84 2.93 13.65
N ILE A 146 -31.59 1.89 13.29
CA ILE A 146 -33.05 1.89 13.35
C ILE A 146 -33.45 1.18 14.65
N GLU A 147 -34.10 1.90 15.56
CA GLU A 147 -34.57 1.36 16.84
C GLU A 147 -35.91 0.63 16.66
N CYS A 148 -36.01 -0.58 17.19
CA CYS A 148 -37.25 -1.34 17.21
C CYS A 148 -38.24 -0.77 18.22
N ASP A 149 -39.44 -0.39 17.76
CA ASP A 149 -40.50 0.13 18.63
C ASP A 149 -41.05 -0.89 19.66
N ILE A 150 -40.78 -2.19 19.48
CA ILE A 150 -41.28 -3.27 20.35
C ILE A 150 -40.31 -3.55 21.50
N CYS A 151 -39.03 -3.75 21.20
CA CYS A 151 -38.03 -4.19 22.19
C CYS A 151 -36.89 -3.17 22.44
N GLY A 152 -36.87 -2.06 21.71
CA GLY A 152 -35.81 -1.03 21.80
C GLY A 152 -34.45 -1.46 21.24
N PHE A 153 -34.37 -2.60 20.54
CA PHE A 153 -33.12 -3.04 19.91
C PHE A 153 -32.76 -2.13 18.74
N LYS A 154 -31.52 -1.64 18.72
CA LYS A 154 -30.98 -0.81 17.64
C LYS A 154 -30.32 -1.69 16.59
N SER A 155 -30.97 -1.83 15.44
CA SER A 155 -30.44 -2.61 14.33
C SER A 155 -29.55 -1.75 13.43
N THR A 156 -28.42 -2.33 13.01
CA THR A 156 -27.55 -1.80 11.96
C THR A 156 -27.92 -2.34 10.58
N ASP A 157 -28.96 -3.18 10.50
CA ASP A 157 -29.53 -3.65 9.23
C ASP A 157 -30.29 -2.51 8.54
N PRO A 158 -30.11 -2.28 7.22
CA PRO A 158 -30.78 -1.20 6.49
C PRO A 158 -32.30 -1.25 6.56
N ASP A 159 -32.87 -2.47 6.71
CA ASP A 159 -34.30 -2.70 6.80
C ASP A 159 -34.79 -2.79 8.27
N GLY A 160 -33.89 -2.59 9.24
CA GLY A 160 -34.21 -2.66 10.68
C GLY A 160 -34.46 -4.08 11.19
N ALA A 161 -34.18 -5.10 10.37
CA ALA A 161 -34.45 -6.49 10.69
C ALA A 161 -33.64 -6.93 11.93
N HIS A 162 -34.32 -7.57 12.88
CA HIS A 162 -33.73 -8.26 14.01
C HIS A 162 -34.73 -9.30 14.55
N TYR A 163 -34.23 -10.30 15.27
CA TYR A 163 -35.09 -11.30 15.91
C TYR A 163 -35.68 -10.72 17.19
N CYS A 164 -36.94 -10.29 17.14
CA CYS A 164 -37.66 -9.79 18.30
C CYS A 164 -38.24 -10.96 19.10
N CYS A 165 -37.81 -11.14 20.35
CA CYS A 165 -38.22 -12.27 21.19
C CYS A 165 -39.67 -12.17 21.73
N GLU A 166 -40.45 -11.14 21.36
CA GLU A 166 -41.82 -10.94 21.85
C GLU A 166 -42.94 -11.25 20.82
N ASP A 167 -42.66 -11.97 19.73
CA ASP A 167 -43.74 -12.65 18.99
C ASP A 167 -44.16 -13.95 19.70
N ASN A 168 -44.76 -13.78 20.88
CA ASN A 168 -45.65 -14.78 21.49
C ASN A 168 -47.11 -14.32 21.34
N SER A 169 -47.48 -13.84 20.14
CA SER A 169 -48.89 -13.70 19.78
C SER A 169 -49.47 -15.10 19.57
N ASN A 170 -50.00 -15.62 20.66
CA ASN A 170 -50.89 -16.76 20.68
C ASN A 170 -52.24 -16.30 20.07
N ASP A 171 -52.41 -16.46 18.77
CA ASP A 171 -53.69 -16.48 18.04
C ASP A 171 -53.60 -17.40 16.82
#